data_AF-A0A968AVQ4-F1
#
_entry.id   AF-A0A968AVQ4-F1
#
_cell.length_a   1.000
_cell.length_b   1.000
_cell.length_c   1.000
_cell.angle_alpha   90.00
_cell.angle_beta   90.00
_cell.angle_gamma   90.00
#
_symmetry.space_group_name_H-M   'P 1'
#
loop_
_entity.id
_entity.type
_entity.pdbx_description
1 polymer ?
#
loop_
_entity_poly.entity_id
_entity_poly.type
_entity_poly.pdbx_seq_one_letter_code
_entity_poly.pdbx_strand_id
1 'polypeptide(L)'
;MSSKEATDLLQNKKLQLLLWGVPQLIFILGFFLPSSPRAILWFLSLFALGIACLVNAMRCQRLHCFLTGPFYILTALLVGILVVSFNDFWTEWAIGLGLAIIIIGNLLSYFPERIWGKYKS
;
A
#
# COMPACT_ATOMS: atom_id res chain seq x y z
N MET A 1 -3.20 14.83 -31.19
CA MET A 1 -1.89 14.45 -30.63
C MET A 1 -2.05 13.15 -29.88
N SER A 2 -1.39 12.10 -30.40
CA SER A 2 -1.50 10.72 -29.96
C SER A 2 -0.73 10.50 -28.66
N SER A 3 -1.42 10.50 -27.52
CA SER A 3 -0.87 9.94 -26.29
C SER A 3 -1.37 8.51 -26.19
N LYS A 4 -0.49 7.53 -26.42
CA LYS A 4 -0.71 6.14 -26.02
C LYS A 4 -1.34 6.17 -24.62
N GLU A 5 -2.56 5.63 -24.46
CA GLU A 5 -3.13 5.45 -23.13
C GLU A 5 -2.10 4.68 -22.31
N ALA A 6 -1.50 5.36 -21.33
CA ALA A 6 -0.53 4.74 -20.47
C ALA A 6 -1.22 3.59 -19.74
N THR A 7 -0.73 2.37 -19.98
CA THR A 7 -1.43 1.13 -19.65
C THR A 7 -1.63 1.00 -18.15
N ASP A 8 -2.88 0.90 -17.74
CA ASP A 8 -3.28 0.65 -16.36
C ASP A 8 -3.00 -0.80 -16.00
N LEU A 9 -2.06 -0.98 -15.06
CA LEU A 9 -1.67 -2.30 -14.59
C LEU A 9 -2.84 -3.04 -13.94
N LEU A 10 -3.87 -2.31 -13.47
CA LEU A 10 -5.10 -2.87 -12.95
C LEU A 10 -5.98 -3.55 -14.02
N GLN A 11 -5.81 -3.22 -15.30
CA GLN A 11 -6.57 -3.89 -16.38
C GLN A 11 -6.09 -5.32 -16.62
N ASN A 12 -4.83 -5.62 -16.30
CA ASN A 12 -4.31 -6.98 -16.41
C ASN A 12 -4.55 -7.73 -15.10
N LYS A 13 -5.54 -8.63 -15.10
CA LYS A 13 -5.93 -9.43 -13.92
C LYS A 13 -4.76 -10.15 -13.23
N LYS A 14 -3.77 -10.63 -14.00
CA LYS A 14 -2.59 -11.32 -13.44
C LYS A 14 -1.70 -10.34 -12.68
N LEU A 15 -1.41 -9.19 -13.27
CA LEU A 15 -0.62 -8.14 -12.62
C LEU A 15 -1.37 -7.52 -11.45
N GLN A 16 -2.68 -7.33 -11.57
CA GLN A 16 -3.55 -6.88 -10.48
C GLN A 16 -3.45 -7.83 -9.28
N LEU A 17 -3.61 -9.15 -9.51
CA LEU A 17 -3.51 -10.14 -8.45
C LEU A 17 -2.11 -10.18 -7.83
N LEU A 18 -1.06 -10.12 -8.66
CA LEU A 18 0.32 -10.21 -8.20
C LEU A 18 0.78 -8.97 -7.43
N LEU A 19 0.39 -7.77 -7.87
CA LEU A 19 0.91 -6.50 -7.32
C LEU A 19 0.02 -5.91 -6.22
N TRP A 20 -1.28 -6.25 -6.19
CA TRP A 20 -2.19 -5.82 -5.13
C TRP A 20 -2.63 -6.98 -4.25
N GLY A 21 -3.12 -8.07 -4.85
CA GLY A 21 -3.67 -9.21 -4.10
C GLY A 21 -2.64 -9.93 -3.23
N VAL A 22 -1.48 -10.28 -3.79
CA VAL A 22 -0.42 -11.00 -3.05
C VAL A 22 0.12 -10.18 -1.88
N PRO A 23 0.52 -8.90 -2.04
CA PRO A 23 0.94 -8.07 -0.91
C PRO A 23 -0.13 -7.91 0.17
N GLN A 24 -1.40 -7.71 -0.22
CA GLN A 24 -2.51 -7.62 0.73
C GLN A 24 -2.69 -8.91 1.52
N LEU A 25 -2.61 -10.07 0.86
CA LEU A 25 -2.71 -11.36 1.52
C LEU A 25 -1.57 -11.56 2.52
N ILE A 26 -0.33 -11.24 2.13
CA ILE A 26 0.85 -11.33 3.00
C ILE A 26 0.70 -10.41 4.22
N PHE A 27 0.22 -9.19 4.02
CA PHE A 27 -0.06 -8.25 5.11
C PHE A 27 -1.08 -8.82 6.11
N ILE A 28 -2.19 -9.38 5.61
CA ILE A 28 -3.24 -10.00 6.42
C ILE A 28 -2.69 -11.20 7.21
N LEU A 29 -1.88 -12.05 6.58
CA LEU A 29 -1.25 -13.19 7.25
C LEU A 29 -0.35 -12.74 8.43
N GLY A 30 0.27 -11.56 8.34
CA GLY A 30 1.09 -11.00 9.42
C GLY A 30 0.35 -10.78 10.74
N PHE A 31 -0.97 -10.58 10.73
CA PHE A 31 -1.76 -10.44 11.97
C PHE A 31 -1.69 -11.69 12.86
N PHE A 32 -1.52 -12.87 12.26
CA PHE A 32 -1.48 -14.15 12.96
C PHE A 32 -0.06 -14.57 13.36
N LEU A 33 0.94 -13.75 13.07
CA LEU A 33 2.34 -14.04 13.34
C LEU A 33 2.86 -13.32 14.59
N PRO A 34 3.93 -13.83 15.23
CA PRO A 34 4.67 -13.13 16.26
C PRO A 34 5.27 -11.80 15.79
N SER A 35 5.69 -10.98 16.74
CA SER A 35 6.13 -9.60 16.54
C SER A 35 7.17 -9.40 15.42
N SER A 36 8.29 -10.13 15.44
CA SER A 36 9.36 -9.99 14.44
C SER A 36 8.98 -10.44 13.02
N PRO A 37 8.45 -11.66 12.78
CA PRO A 37 8.04 -12.06 11.44
C PRO A 37 6.88 -11.21 10.89
N ARG A 38 5.97 -10.73 11.75
CA ARG A 38 4.93 -9.77 11.36
C ARG A 38 5.55 -8.50 10.76
N ALA A 39 6.53 -7.91 11.44
CA ALA A 39 7.16 -6.67 10.99
C ALA A 39 7.81 -6.82 9.61
N ILE A 40 8.51 -7.94 9.39
CA ILE A 40 9.16 -8.23 8.11
C ILE A 40 8.12 -8.36 7.00
N LEU A 41 7.06 -9.15 7.22
CA LEU A 41 6.00 -9.32 6.22
C LEU A 41 5.26 -8.02 5.94
N TRP A 42 4.96 -7.23 6.98
CA TRP A 42 4.30 -5.94 6.85
C TRP A 42 5.16 -4.93 6.10
N PHE A 43 6.44 -4.81 6.45
CA PHE A 43 7.39 -3.97 5.72
C PHE A 43 7.42 -4.32 4.24
N LEU A 44 7.65 -5.60 3.90
CA LEU A 44 7.78 -6.05 2.52
C LEU A 44 6.49 -5.88 1.72
N SER A 45 5.35 -6.22 2.31
CA SER A 45 4.04 -6.09 1.65
C SER A 45 3.66 -4.64 1.39
N LEU A 46 3.78 -3.77 2.39
CA LEU A 46 3.47 -2.34 2.25
C LEU A 46 4.44 -1.67 1.27
N PHE A 47 5.72 -2.01 1.34
CA PHE A 47 6.71 -1.45 0.42
C PHE A 47 6.41 -1.86 -1.03
N ALA A 48 6.16 -3.16 -1.28
CA ALA A 48 5.81 -3.66 -2.60
C ALA A 48 4.52 -3.03 -3.15
N LEU A 49 3.48 -2.94 -2.30
CA LEU A 49 2.21 -2.31 -2.66
C LEU A 49 2.38 -0.81 -2.97
N GLY A 50 3.17 -0.10 -2.17
CA GLY A 50 3.51 1.30 -2.38
C GLY A 50 4.25 1.55 -3.69
N ILE A 51 5.27 0.73 -4.00
CA ILE A 51 5.98 0.81 -5.29
C ILE A 51 5.04 0.53 -6.46
N ALA A 52 4.19 -0.50 -6.37
CA ALA A 52 3.22 -0.81 -7.42
C ALA A 52 2.25 0.36 -7.66
N CYS A 53 1.75 0.99 -6.60
CA CYS A 53 0.91 2.18 -6.67
C CYS A 53 1.65 3.37 -7.32
N LEU A 54 2.88 3.67 -6.93
CA LEU A 54 3.66 4.77 -7.52
C LEU A 54 3.94 4.52 -9.01
N VAL A 55 4.33 3.31 -9.39
CA VAL A 55 4.55 2.93 -10.80
C VAL A 55 3.26 3.06 -11.60
N ASN A 56 2.12 2.64 -11.06
CA ASN A 56 0.84 2.79 -11.74
C ASN A 56 0.38 4.26 -11.80
N ALA A 57 0.67 5.06 -10.77
CA ALA A 57 0.36 6.50 -10.74
C ALA A 57 1.13 7.25 -11.83
N MET A 58 2.42 6.95 -12.02
CA MET A 58 3.24 7.55 -13.09
C MET A 58 2.74 7.19 -14.49
N ARG A 59 2.05 6.06 -14.64
CA ARG A 59 1.43 5.64 -15.91
C ARG A 59 0.07 6.29 -16.07
N CYS A 60 -0.88 5.96 -15.19
CA CYS A 60 -2.30 6.24 -15.41
C CYS A 60 -2.80 7.54 -14.80
N GLN A 61 -1.96 8.24 -14.04
CA GLN A 61 -2.27 9.51 -13.39
C GLN A 61 -3.57 9.48 -12.55
N ARG A 62 -3.91 8.33 -11.98
CA ARG A 62 -5.06 8.21 -11.09
C ARG A 62 -4.72 8.72 -9.70
N LEU A 63 -5.61 9.52 -9.12
CA LEU A 63 -5.39 10.15 -7.83
C LEU A 63 -5.25 9.15 -6.68
N HIS A 64 -5.99 8.03 -6.71
CA HIS A 64 -5.89 6.99 -5.67
C HIS A 64 -4.48 6.40 -5.53
N CYS A 65 -3.79 6.12 -6.63
CA CYS A 65 -2.44 5.54 -6.64
C CYS A 65 -1.40 6.59 -6.26
N PHE A 66 -1.64 7.85 -6.62
CA PHE A 66 -0.79 8.97 -6.22
C PHE A 66 -0.81 9.21 -4.71
N LEU A 67 -1.95 8.98 -4.04
CA LEU A 67 -2.07 9.15 -2.59
C LEU A 67 -1.70 7.87 -1.81
N THR A 68 -2.17 6.71 -2.28
CA THR A 68 -1.91 5.43 -1.59
C THR A 68 -0.45 4.99 -1.72
N GLY A 69 0.23 5.30 -2.83
CA GLY A 69 1.65 4.97 -3.03
C GLY A 69 2.56 5.54 -1.93
N PRO A 70 2.62 6.87 -1.74
CA PRO A 70 3.40 7.48 -0.66
C PRO A 70 2.94 7.02 0.72
N PHE A 71 1.64 6.88 0.94
CA PHE A 71 1.11 6.37 2.21
C PHE A 71 1.69 5.01 2.58
N TYR A 72 1.66 4.03 1.66
CA TYR A 72 2.18 2.68 1.91
C TYR A 72 3.71 2.66 2.07
N ILE A 73 4.45 3.48 1.32
CA ILE A 73 5.91 3.60 1.50
C ILE A 73 6.24 4.17 2.88
N LEU A 74 5.58 5.25 3.28
CA LEU A 74 5.80 5.88 4.59
C LEU A 74 5.44 4.94 5.74
N THR A 75 4.34 4.20 5.62
CA THR A 75 3.97 3.20 6.64
C THR A 75 4.91 2.00 6.65
N ALA A 76 5.43 1.55 5.51
CA ALA A 76 6.48 0.52 5.49
C ALA A 76 7.72 0.98 6.26
N LEU A 77 8.21 2.20 5.99
CA LEU A 77 9.36 2.77 6.71
C LEU A 77 9.08 2.91 8.21
N LEU A 78 7.89 3.37 8.58
CA LEU A 78 7.47 3.46 9.98
C LEU A 78 7.51 2.09 10.67
N VAL A 79 6.97 1.03 10.03
CA VAL A 79 7.04 -0.34 10.58
C VAL A 79 8.50 -0.77 10.80
N GLY A 80 9.38 -0.50 9.83
CA GLY A 80 10.81 -0.80 9.93
C GLY A 80 11.49 -0.07 11.11
N ILE A 81 11.16 1.20 11.33
CA ILE A 81 11.69 1.97 12.46
C ILE A 81 11.13 1.46 13.79
N LEU A 82 9.83 1.20 13.87
CA LEU A 82 9.19 0.75 15.11
C LEU A 82 9.72 -0.60 15.58
N VAL A 83 9.93 -1.57 14.66
CA VAL A 83 10.47 -2.87 15.06
C VAL A 83 11.93 -2.80 15.53
N VAL A 84 12.76 -1.94 14.92
CA VAL A 84 14.19 -1.83 15.28
C VAL A 84 14.40 -0.97 16.52
N SER A 85 13.69 0.15 16.63
CA SER A 85 13.96 1.17 17.64
C SER A 85 12.96 1.17 18.81
N PHE A 86 11.77 0.60 18.63
CA PHE A 86 10.67 0.65 19.60
C PHE A 86 9.92 -0.69 19.69
N ASN A 87 10.66 -1.78 19.89
CA ASN A 87 10.11 -3.15 19.82
C ASN A 87 8.94 -3.40 20.80
N ASP A 88 8.94 -2.81 21.98
CA ASP A 88 7.85 -2.95 22.96
C ASP A 88 6.57 -2.29 22.43
N PHE A 89 6.69 -1.04 21.95
CA PHE A 89 5.58 -0.33 21.32
C PHE A 89 5.04 -1.09 20.10
N TRP A 90 5.93 -1.60 19.24
CA TRP A 90 5.54 -2.42 18.10
C TRP A 90 4.76 -3.67 18.56
N THR A 91 5.25 -4.37 19.58
CA THR A 91 4.62 -5.61 20.08
C THR A 91 3.21 -5.34 20.64
N GLU A 92 3.03 -4.24 21.35
CA GLU A 92 1.73 -3.86 21.94
C GLU A 92 0.75 -3.29 20.92
N TRP A 93 1.20 -2.40 20.03
CA TRP A 93 0.34 -1.57 19.19
C TRP A 93 0.25 -2.02 17.72
N ALA A 94 1.04 -3.02 17.30
CA ALA A 94 1.06 -3.48 15.90
C ALA A 94 -0.33 -3.78 15.35
N ILE A 95 -1.19 -4.48 16.10
CA ILE A 95 -2.53 -4.84 15.62
C ILE A 95 -3.38 -3.59 15.35
N GLY A 96 -3.37 -2.61 16.27
CA GLY A 96 -4.05 -1.33 16.10
C GLY A 96 -3.54 -0.55 14.89
N LEU A 97 -2.21 -0.50 14.71
CA LEU A 97 -1.58 0.10 13.53
C LEU A 97 -2.00 -0.60 12.24
N GLY A 98 -2.05 -1.93 12.23
CA GLY A 98 -2.48 -2.69 11.07
C GLY A 98 -3.91 -2.39 10.66
N LEU A 99 -4.83 -2.31 11.63
CA LEU A 99 -6.22 -1.94 11.37
C LEU A 99 -6.33 -0.50 10.84
N ALA A 100 -5.58 0.44 11.43
CA ALA A 100 -5.52 1.82 10.95
C ALA A 100 -5.02 1.89 9.49
N ILE A 101 -3.99 1.11 9.14
CA ILE A 101 -3.47 1.03 7.76
C ILE A 101 -4.53 0.54 6.79
N ILE A 102 -5.29 -0.51 7.15
CA ILE A 102 -6.39 -1.03 6.32
C ILE A 102 -7.46 0.05 6.12
N ILE A 103 -7.91 0.70 7.20
CA ILE A 103 -8.96 1.72 7.13
C ILE A 103 -8.51 2.89 6.26
N ILE A 104 -7.35 3.49 6.57
CA ILE A 104 -6.83 4.64 5.83
C ILE A 104 -6.55 4.29 4.36
N GLY A 105 -5.95 3.12 4.10
CA GLY A 105 -5.68 2.64 2.74
C GLY A 105 -6.96 2.51 1.90
N ASN A 106 -8.06 2.00 2.49
CA ASN A 106 -9.36 1.93 1.81
C ASN A 106 -9.98 3.31 1.59
N LEU A 107 -9.92 4.20 2.59
CA LEU A 107 -10.42 5.57 2.46
C LEU A 107 -9.70 6.32 1.32
N LEU A 108 -8.37 6.24 1.28
CA LEU A 108 -7.54 6.84 0.22
C LEU A 108 -7.76 6.19 -1.15
N SER A 109 -8.19 4.93 -1.19
CA SER A 109 -8.49 4.25 -2.45
C SER A 109 -9.84 4.67 -3.04
N TYR A 110 -10.83 4.97 -2.19
CA TYR A 110 -12.23 5.18 -2.61
C TYR A 110 -12.61 6.67 -2.75
N PHE A 111 -12.29 7.49 -1.75
CA PHE A 111 -12.77 8.88 -1.70
C PHE A 111 -12.15 9.81 -2.74
N PRO A 112 -10.83 9.77 -3.01
CA PRO A 112 -10.21 10.73 -3.91
C PRO A 112 -10.74 10.64 -5.35
N GLU A 113 -10.96 9.43 -5.87
CA GLU A 113 -11.53 9.25 -7.21
C GLU A 113 -12.99 9.72 -7.29
N ARG A 114 -13.76 9.55 -6.20
CA ARG A 114 -15.17 9.97 -6.15
C ARG A 114 -15.34 11.49 -6.08
N ILE A 115 -14.39 12.20 -5.46
CA ILE A 115 -14.45 13.66 -5.28
C ILE A 115 -13.77 14.39 -6.44
N TRP A 116 -12.60 13.93 -6.89
CA TRP A 116 -11.74 14.67 -7.84
C TRP A 116 -11.49 13.96 -9.18
N GLY A 117 -11.88 12.69 -9.32
CA GLY A 117 -11.63 11.94 -10.55
C GLY A 117 -10.14 11.65 -10.80
N LYS A 118 -9.70 11.74 -12.06
CA LYS A 118 -8.29 11.52 -12.45
C LYS A 118 -7.47 12.79 -12.23
N TYR A 119 -6.22 12.64 -11.79
CA TYR A 119 -5.28 13.75 -11.70
C TYR A 119 -4.83 14.10 -13.13
N LYS A 120 -5.29 15.22 -13.67
CA LYS A 120 -4.75 15.78 -14.91
C LYS A 120 -3.57 16.67 -14.55
N SER A 121 -2.38 16.33 -15.03
CA SER A 121 -1.33 17.32 -15.24
C SER A 121 -1.67 18.19 -16.44
#